data_AF-A0A914N566-F1
#
_entry.id   AF-A0A914N566-F1
#
_cell.length_a   1.000
_cell.length_b   1.000
_cell.length_c   1.000
_cell.angle_alpha   90.00
_cell.angle_beta   90.00
_cell.angle_gamma   90.00
#
_symmetry.space_group_name_H-M   'P 1'
#
loop_
_entity.id
_entity.type
_entity.pdbx_description
1 polymer ?
#
loop_
_entity_poly.entity_id
_entity_poly.type
_entity_poly.pdbx_seq_one_letter_code
_entity_poly.pdbx_strand_id
1 'polypeptide(L)'
;MNFIYIIGISVIFGHYNTSDDRIKKLYRSLSLIVLINIGGYLIFYTFIAFTHLPFIQLTPVQYWYCTLVYGIFLNTAAASVGPILYLNSDEYREAFKRGARDLLKYIFCKTANNSTKVIPMTAQR
;
A
#
# COMPACT_ATOMS: atom_id res chain seq x y z
N MET A 1 4.26 19.58 17.37
CA MET A 1 5.68 19.48 17.77
C MET A 1 6.33 18.16 17.32
N ASN A 2 5.65 17.00 17.40
CA ASN A 2 6.21 15.70 16.98
C ASN A 2 6.46 15.55 15.46
N PHE A 3 5.71 16.25 14.61
CA PHE A 3 5.75 16.06 13.15
C PHE A 3 7.03 16.61 12.48
N ILE A 4 7.53 17.75 12.97
CA ILE A 4 8.78 18.37 12.48
C ILE A 4 9.98 17.48 12.83
N TYR A 5 9.94 16.80 13.97
CA TYR A 5 10.97 15.86 14.39
C TYR A 5 11.05 14.65 13.45
N ILE A 6 9.91 14.11 13.01
CA ILE A 6 9.86 12.97 12.07
C ILE A 6 10.40 13.37 10.69
N ILE A 7 10.04 14.57 10.21
CA ILE A 7 10.56 15.11 8.93
C ILE A 7 12.08 15.36 9.05
N GLY A 8 12.53 15.97 10.15
CA GLY A 8 13.95 16.20 10.43
C GLY A 8 14.75 14.90 10.48
N ILE A 9 14.26 13.87 11.17
CA ILE A 9 14.89 12.54 11.23
C ILE A 9 14.92 11.89 9.83
N SER A 10 13.85 12.02 9.04
CA SER A 10 13.81 11.46 7.67
C SER A 10 14.79 12.13 6.72
N VAL A 11 14.98 13.46 6.84
CA VAL A 11 15.95 14.24 6.05
C VAL A 11 17.39 13.92 6.49
N ILE A 12 17.64 13.77 7.80
CA ILE A 12 18.96 13.41 8.35
C ILE A 12 19.33 11.96 7.96
N PHE A 13 18.36 11.03 7.95
CA PHE A 13 18.60 9.64 7.53
C PHE A 13 18.93 9.49 6.04
N GLY A 14 18.40 10.39 5.18
CA GLY A 14 18.72 10.40 3.74
C GLY A 14 20.19 10.73 3.45
N HIS A 15 20.93 11.26 4.42
CA HIS A 15 22.31 11.71 4.25
C HIS A 15 23.35 10.71 4.76
N TYR A 16 22.96 9.51 5.20
CA TYR A 16 23.92 8.50 5.65
C TYR A 16 24.69 7.94 4.44
N ASN A 17 25.99 8.26 4.38
CA ASN A 17 26.90 7.89 3.32
C ASN A 17 27.33 6.43 3.46
N THR A 18 26.40 5.50 3.28
CA THR A 18 26.70 4.06 3.25
C THR A 18 27.24 3.70 1.86
N SER A 19 28.43 3.09 1.81
CA SER A 19 29.13 2.69 0.58
C SER A 19 28.47 1.53 -0.18
N ASP A 20 27.40 0.95 0.36
CA ASP A 20 26.64 -0.14 -0.25
C ASP A 20 25.43 0.40 -1.02
N ASP A 21 25.49 0.34 -2.34
CA ASP A 21 24.42 0.75 -3.25
C ASP A 21 23.08 0.06 -2.97
N ARG A 22 23.10 -1.14 -2.39
CA ARG A 22 21.90 -1.90 -2.03
C ARG A 22 21.19 -1.25 -0.85
N ILE A 23 21.96 -0.87 0.17
CA ILE A 23 21.47 -0.15 1.34
C ILE A 23 20.93 1.22 0.94
N LYS A 24 21.63 1.93 0.04
CA LYS A 24 21.18 3.22 -0.49
C LYS A 24 19.84 3.15 -1.22
N LYS A 25 19.62 2.11 -2.06
CA LYS A 25 18.32 1.88 -2.72
C LYS A 25 17.21 1.57 -1.72
N LEU A 26 17.50 0.74 -0.72
CA LEU A 26 16.56 0.41 0.35
C LEU A 26 16.13 1.69 1.12
N TYR A 27 17.09 2.51 1.56
CA TYR A 27 16.81 3.77 2.24
C TYR A 27 16.02 4.74 1.36
N ARG A 28 16.32 4.82 0.06
CA ARG A 28 15.53 5.65 -0.87
C ARG A 28 14.08 5.21 -0.94
N SER A 29 13.83 3.89 -1.00
CA SER A 29 12.48 3.34 -1.01
C SER A 29 11.73 3.61 0.30
N LEU A 30 12.42 3.45 1.43
CA LEU A 30 11.87 3.69 2.76
C LEU A 30 11.52 5.17 2.95
N SER A 31 12.42 6.06 2.52
CA SER A 31 12.19 7.51 2.54
C SER A 31 10.97 7.89 1.70
N LEU A 32 10.81 7.33 0.50
CA LEU A 32 9.63 7.55 -0.34
C LEU A 32 8.33 7.06 0.33
N ILE A 33 8.35 5.88 0.94
CA ILE A 33 7.20 5.31 1.66
C ILE A 33 6.79 6.20 2.83
N VAL A 34 7.77 6.65 3.61
CA VAL A 34 7.55 7.55 4.76
C VAL A 34 7.00 8.88 4.27
N LEU A 35 7.58 9.46 3.21
CA LEU A 35 7.17 10.75 2.66
C LEU A 35 5.74 10.71 2.10
N ILE A 36 5.36 9.63 1.41
CA ILE A 36 4.00 9.45 0.89
C ILE A 36 2.98 9.20 2.01
N ASN A 37 3.33 8.41 3.04
CA ASN A 37 2.45 8.22 4.20
C ASN A 37 2.25 9.54 4.96
N ILE A 38 3.33 10.23 5.29
CA ILE A 38 3.29 11.54 5.97
C ILE A 38 2.48 12.53 5.14
N GLY A 39 2.70 12.60 3.83
CA GLY A 39 1.94 13.45 2.91
C GLY A 39 0.45 13.10 2.89
N GLY A 40 0.10 11.82 2.85
CA GLY A 40 -1.29 11.35 2.91
C GLY A 40 -1.99 11.77 4.20
N TYR A 41 -1.34 11.62 5.35
CA TYR A 41 -1.87 12.09 6.63
C TYR A 41 -2.00 13.62 6.68
N LEU A 42 -1.02 14.36 6.14
CA LEU A 42 -1.06 15.83 6.13
C LEU A 42 -2.23 16.36 5.31
N ILE A 43 -2.45 15.77 4.13
CA ILE A 43 -3.60 16.08 3.27
C ILE A 43 -4.90 15.77 4.02
N PHE A 44 -5.01 14.58 4.62
CA PHE A 44 -6.17 14.17 5.41
C PHE A 44 -6.50 15.15 6.54
N TYR A 45 -5.50 15.54 7.35
CA TYR A 45 -5.71 16.51 8.44
C TYR A 45 -6.07 17.91 7.94
N THR A 46 -5.50 18.33 6.81
CA THR A 46 -5.82 19.63 6.20
C THR A 46 -7.27 19.66 5.71
N PHE A 47 -7.74 18.57 5.08
CA PHE A 47 -9.14 18.44 4.66
C PHE A 47 -10.10 18.41 5.85
N ILE A 48 -9.76 17.69 6.92
CA ILE A 48 -10.57 17.70 8.16
C ILE A 48 -10.64 19.12 8.72
N ALA A 49 -9.50 19.78 8.91
CA ALA A 49 -9.44 21.13 9.45
C ALA A 49 -10.28 22.10 8.60
N PHE A 50 -10.25 21.96 7.27
CA PHE A 50 -11.06 22.77 6.36
C PHE A 50 -12.56 22.48 6.54
N THR A 51 -12.98 21.22 6.58
CA THR A 51 -14.41 20.85 6.75
C THR A 51 -15.00 21.24 8.11
N HIS A 52 -14.17 21.46 9.14
CA HIS A 52 -14.58 21.90 10.47
C HIS A 52 -14.51 23.43 10.66
N LEU A 53 -14.17 24.19 9.62
CA LEU A 53 -14.18 25.65 9.71
C LEU A 53 -15.60 26.17 9.94
N PRO A 54 -15.79 27.16 10.84
CA PRO A 54 -17.11 27.63 11.26
C PRO A 54 -17.93 28.28 10.14
N PHE A 55 -17.29 28.66 9.03
CA PHE A 55 -17.93 29.24 7.85
C PHE A 55 -18.46 28.19 6.86
N ILE A 56 -18.08 26.92 7.04
CA ILE A 56 -18.48 25.81 6.19
C ILE A 56 -19.61 25.04 6.89
N GLN A 57 -20.85 25.39 6.54
CA GLN A 57 -22.02 24.68 7.03
C GLN A 57 -22.32 23.50 6.10
N LEU A 58 -21.65 22.38 6.35
CA LEU A 58 -21.94 21.11 5.67
C LEU A 58 -23.12 20.41 6.34
N THR A 59 -24.04 19.91 5.54
CA THR A 59 -25.04 18.95 6.03
C THR A 59 -24.34 17.65 6.47
N PRO A 60 -24.94 16.85 7.38
CA PRO A 60 -24.36 15.57 7.82
C PRO A 60 -24.05 14.62 6.65
N VAL A 61 -24.89 14.64 5.60
CA VAL A 61 -24.71 13.83 4.40
C VAL A 61 -23.49 14.29 3.61
N GLN A 62 -23.32 15.61 3.40
CA GLN A 62 -22.14 16.14 2.70
C GLN A 62 -20.85 15.88 3.49
N TYR A 63 -20.89 16.00 4.83
CA TYR A 63 -19.77 15.66 5.69
C TYR A 63 -19.37 14.19 5.49
N TRP A 64 -20.34 13.27 5.47
CA TRP A 64 -20.09 11.85 5.24
C TRP A 64 -19.49 11.56 3.85
N TYR A 65 -19.86 12.32 2.81
CA TYR A 65 -19.20 12.21 1.51
C TYR A 65 -17.76 12.74 1.55
N CYS A 66 -17.50 13.87 2.21
CA CYS A 66 -16.15 14.41 2.38
C CYS A 66 -15.23 13.41 3.10
N THR A 67 -15.62 12.97 4.29
CA THR A 67 -15.64 11.54 4.66
C THR A 67 -14.82 10.54 3.86
N LEU A 68 -15.55 9.95 2.93
CA LEU A 68 -15.10 8.94 1.99
C LEU A 68 -13.99 9.46 1.07
N VAL A 69 -14.12 10.69 0.58
CA VAL A 69 -13.16 11.28 -0.37
C VAL A 69 -11.77 11.36 0.25
N TYR A 70 -11.62 11.96 1.44
CA TYR A 70 -10.30 12.02 2.07
C TYR A 70 -9.82 10.66 2.60
N GLY A 71 -10.75 9.74 2.92
CA GLY A 71 -10.43 8.34 3.22
C GLY A 71 -9.79 7.60 2.04
N ILE A 72 -10.21 7.88 0.80
CA ILE A 72 -9.61 7.30 -0.41
C ILE A 72 -8.13 7.70 -0.54
N PHE A 73 -7.81 8.97 -0.30
CA PHE A 73 -6.42 9.44 -0.37
C PHE A 73 -5.52 8.74 0.65
N LEU A 74 -6.00 8.55 1.88
CA LEU A 74 -5.24 7.86 2.93
C LEU A 74 -5.02 6.39 2.58
N ASN A 75 -6.05 5.69 2.11
CA ASN A 75 -5.93 4.30 1.67
C ASN A 75 -5.04 4.15 0.44
N THR A 76 -5.07 5.11 -0.48
CA THR A 76 -4.18 5.11 -1.66
C THR A 76 -2.72 5.31 -1.24
N ALA A 77 -2.45 6.20 -0.28
CA ALA A 77 -1.12 6.38 0.29
C ALA A 77 -0.63 5.09 0.95
N ALA A 78 -1.47 4.40 1.73
CA ALA A 78 -1.14 3.10 2.32
C ALA A 78 -0.91 2.01 1.26
N ALA A 79 -1.72 1.96 0.21
CA ALA A 79 -1.59 0.99 -0.88
C ALA A 79 -0.33 1.22 -1.73
N SER A 80 0.11 2.47 -1.88
CA SER A 80 1.29 2.84 -2.68
C SER A 80 2.60 2.22 -2.18
N VAL A 81 2.64 1.80 -0.90
CA VAL A 81 3.77 1.10 -0.29
C VAL A 81 4.18 -0.13 -1.09
N GLY A 82 3.20 -0.92 -1.55
CA GLY A 82 3.43 -2.13 -2.34
C GLY A 82 4.18 -1.85 -3.66
N PRO A 83 3.64 -1.00 -4.55
CA PRO A 83 4.32 -0.59 -5.77
C PRO A 83 5.71 0.04 -5.54
N ILE A 84 5.88 0.88 -4.52
CA ILE A 84 7.18 1.52 -4.23
C ILE A 84 8.22 0.48 -3.84
N LEU A 85 7.84 -0.49 -2.99
CA LEU A 85 8.72 -1.60 -2.60
C LEU A 85 9.04 -2.49 -3.79
N TYR A 86 8.06 -2.81 -4.63
CA TYR A 86 8.25 -3.65 -5.81
C TYR A 86 9.24 -3.04 -6.81
N LEU A 87 9.20 -1.71 -7.00
CA LEU A 87 10.07 -1.01 -7.94
C LEU A 87 11.48 -0.76 -7.40
N ASN A 88 11.65 -0.59 -6.09
CA ASN A 88 12.94 -0.20 -5.51
C ASN A 88 13.66 -1.33 -4.74
N SER A 89 12.99 -2.44 -4.41
CA SER A 89 13.60 -3.59 -3.73
C SER A 89 13.53 -4.85 -4.61
N ASP A 90 14.70 -5.28 -5.07
CA ASP A 90 14.84 -6.51 -5.86
C ASP A 90 14.44 -7.75 -5.04
N GLU A 91 14.75 -7.76 -3.74
CA GLU A 91 14.36 -8.84 -2.81
C GLU A 91 12.84 -8.93 -2.64
N TYR A 92 12.18 -7.79 -2.45
CA TYR A 92 10.72 -7.75 -2.34
C TYR A 92 10.06 -8.21 -3.65
N ARG A 93 10.59 -7.77 -4.79
CA ARG A 93 10.11 -8.18 -6.10
C ARG A 93 10.22 -9.69 -6.31
N GLU A 94 11.33 -10.29 -5.95
CA GLU A 94 11.52 -11.75 -6.06
C GLU A 94 10.62 -12.51 -5.07
N ALA A 95 10.46 -12.04 -3.84
CA ALA A 95 9.50 -12.62 -2.89
C ALA A 95 8.05 -12.55 -3.41
N PHE A 96 7.65 -11.41 -3.99
CA PHE A 96 6.33 -11.24 -4.59
C PHE A 96 6.10 -12.19 -5.77
N LYS A 97 7.09 -12.33 -6.68
CA LYS A 97 7.01 -13.28 -7.80
C LYS A 97 6.90 -14.73 -7.33
N ARG A 98 7.62 -15.11 -6.26
CA ARG A 98 7.52 -16.45 -5.67
C ARG A 98 6.13 -16.70 -5.12
N GLY A 99 5.61 -15.78 -4.30
CA GLY A 99 4.26 -15.87 -3.75
C GLY A 99 3.18 -15.95 -4.84
N ALA A 100 3.28 -15.12 -5.88
CA ALA A 100 2.36 -15.16 -7.01
C ALA A 100 2.43 -16.51 -7.77
N ARG A 101 3.64 -17.06 -7.96
CA ARG A 101 3.84 -18.37 -8.59
C ARG A 101 3.24 -19.50 -7.76
N ASP A 102 3.42 -19.48 -6.45
CA ASP A 102 2.87 -20.50 -5.55
C ASP A 102 1.34 -20.43 -5.47
N LEU A 103 0.78 -19.21 -5.48
CA LEU A 103 -0.67 -19.00 -5.55
C LEU A 103 -1.24 -19.48 -6.88
N LEU A 104 -0.57 -19.17 -8.00
CA LEU A 104 -0.94 -19.69 -9.32
C LEU A 104 -0.89 -21.22 -9.34
N LYS A 105 0.20 -21.83 -8.85
CA LYS A 105 0.30 -23.30 -8.74
C LYS A 105 -0.83 -23.88 -7.89
N TYR A 106 -1.15 -23.26 -6.76
CA TYR A 106 -2.24 -23.70 -5.90
C TYR A 106 -3.59 -23.65 -6.63
N ILE A 107 -3.90 -22.54 -7.30
CA ILE A 107 -5.14 -22.40 -8.08
C ILE A 107 -5.19 -23.42 -9.22
N PHE A 108 -4.11 -23.56 -10.01
CA PHE A 108 -4.07 -24.51 -11.12
C PHE A 108 -4.15 -25.97 -10.66
N CYS A 109 -3.44 -26.38 -9.61
CA CYS A 109 -3.54 -27.73 -9.05
C CYS A 109 -4.94 -28.02 -8.45
N LYS A 110 -5.57 -27.03 -7.81
CA LYS A 110 -6.92 -27.18 -7.27
C LYS A 110 -7.97 -27.29 -8.38
N THR A 111 -7.83 -26.51 -9.44
CA THR A 111 -8.68 -26.59 -10.64
C THR A 111 -8.51 -27.92 -11.39
N ALA A 112 -7.28 -28.44 -11.49
CA ALA A 112 -7.00 -29.74 -12.09
C ALA A 112 -7.61 -30.91 -11.27
N ASN A 113 -7.49 -30.88 -9.95
CA ASN A 113 -8.04 -31.92 -9.06
C ASN A 113 -9.57 -31.90 -8.95
N ASN A 114 -10.21 -30.74 -9.15
CA ASN A 114 -11.68 -30.66 -9.16
C ASN A 114 -12.28 -31.11 -10.50
N SER A 115 -11.51 -31.07 -11.60
CA SER A 115 -11.97 -31.50 -12.93
C SER A 115 -12.00 -33.03 -13.09
N THR A 116 -11.20 -33.77 -12.32
CA THR A 116 -11.17 -35.25 -12.34
C THR A 116 -12.18 -35.91 -11.40
N LYS A 117 -12.89 -35.16 -10.55
CA LYS A 117 -13.93 -35.69 -9.64
C LYS A 117 -15.34 -35.63 -10.20
N VAL A 118 -15.55 -35.06 -11.39
CA VAL A 118 -16.87 -34.99 -12.03
C VAL A 118 -17.00 -36.15 -13.04
N ILE A 119 -17.53 -37.28 -12.53
CA ILE A 119 -18.21 -38.37 -13.24
C ILE A 119 -17.32 -39.51 -13.85
N PRO A 120 -17.23 -40.69 -13.20
CA PRO A 120 -17.40 -41.95 -13.91
C PRO A 120 -18.91 -42.24 -13.96
N MET A 121 -19.54 -41.96 -15.12
CA MET A 121 -20.92 -42.38 -15.35
C MET A 121 -20.87 -43.88 -15.51
N THR A 122 -21.32 -44.57 -14.46
CA THR A 122 -21.70 -45.97 -14.46
C THR A 122 -22.41 -46.32 -15.76
N ALA A 123 -21.76 -47.15 -16.58
CA ALA A 123 -22.41 -47.89 -17.64
C ALA A 123 -23.38 -48.88 -16.99
N GLN A 124 -24.64 -48.48 -16.78
CA GLN A 124 -25.72 -49.42 -16.51
C GLN A 124 -26.15 -50.02 -17.85
N ARG A 125 -25.84 -51.31 -18.00
CA ARG A 125 -26.42 -52.24 -18.96
C ARG A 125 -27.66 -52.88 -18.33
#